data_AF-A0A8J5S6K5-F1
#
_entry.id   AF-A0A8J5S6K5-F1
#
_cell.length_a   1.000
_cell.length_b   1.000
_cell.length_c   1.000
_cell.angle_alpha   90.00
_cell.angle_beta   90.00
_cell.angle_gamma   90.00
#
_symmetry.space_group_name_H-M   'P 1'
#
loop_
_entity.id
_entity.type
_entity.pdbx_description
1 polymer ?
#
loop_
_entity_poly.entity_id
_entity_poly.type
_entity_poly.pdbx_seq_one_letter_code
_entity_poly.pdbx_strand_id
1 'polypeptide(L)'
;MMVDEQYLVGGGGAVAASARGSADADRKRRFTEEQIRSLESMFHAHHAKLEPREKAELARELGLQPRQVSIWFQNKRARWHSKQLEHDYAALRAKYDALHSRVESLMQEKLGLTSQVITTPTN
;
A
#
# COMPACT_ATOMS: atom_id res chain seq x y z
N MET A 1 -4.49 -15.19 4.31
CA MET A 1 -4.40 -15.22 2.83
C MET A 1 -3.65 -13.99 2.40
N MET A 2 -2.36 -14.16 2.06
CA MET A 2 -1.56 -13.13 1.42
C MET A 2 -2.09 -13.01 -0.01
N VAL A 3 -2.64 -11.86 -0.38
CA VAL A 3 -2.86 -11.60 -1.80
C VAL A 3 -1.48 -11.40 -2.43
N ASP A 4 -0.99 -12.43 -3.10
CA ASP A 4 0.10 -12.31 -4.05
C ASP A 4 -0.36 -11.37 -5.16
N GLU A 5 -0.08 -10.09 -4.95
CA GLU A 5 -0.45 -8.97 -5.81
C GLU A 5 0.47 -8.83 -7.04
N GLN A 6 1.16 -9.92 -7.40
CA GLN A 6 1.90 -10.00 -8.65
C GLN A 6 0.88 -10.17 -9.78
N TYR A 7 0.91 -9.27 -10.77
CA TYR A 7 0.08 -9.22 -11.99
C TYR A 7 -1.21 -8.40 -12.00
N LEU A 8 -1.19 -7.14 -11.54
CA LEU A 8 -2.09 -6.12 -12.12
C LEU A 8 -1.29 -4.98 -12.75
N VAL A 9 -0.86 -5.18 -14.00
CA VAL A 9 -0.60 -4.08 -14.93
C VAL A 9 -1.96 -3.66 -15.47
N GLY A 10 -2.59 -2.69 -14.82
CA GLY A 10 -3.87 -2.11 -15.25
C GLY A 10 -3.79 -0.60 -15.13
N GLY A 11 -3.51 0.06 -16.25
CA GLY A 11 -3.47 1.52 -16.35
C GLY A 11 -4.86 2.13 -16.28
N GLY A 12 -5.02 3.16 -15.45
CA GLY A 12 -6.20 4.03 -15.44
C GLY A 12 -5.82 5.43 -15.93
N GLY A 13 -5.70 5.59 -17.25
CA GLY A 13 -5.59 6.89 -17.91
C GLY A 13 -6.47 6.85 -19.15
N ALA A 14 -7.77 7.07 -18.95
CA ALA A 14 -8.74 7.15 -20.03
C ALA A 14 -8.56 8.48 -20.77
N VAL A 15 -7.87 8.44 -21.90
CA VAL A 15 -8.10 9.37 -23.01
C VAL A 15 -8.59 8.55 -24.19
N ALA A 16 -9.81 8.85 -24.62
CA ALA A 16 -10.51 8.20 -25.70
C ALA A 16 -9.77 8.41 -27.03
N ALA A 17 -9.46 7.33 -27.77
CA ALA A 17 -9.38 7.33 -29.22
C ALA A 17 -9.23 5.91 -29.79
N SER A 18 -10.18 5.55 -30.68
CA SER A 18 -10.18 4.52 -31.73
C SER A 18 -9.68 3.10 -31.42
N ALA A 19 -10.67 2.21 -31.33
CA ALA A 19 -10.52 0.77 -31.45
C ALA A 19 -10.09 0.37 -32.86
N ARG A 20 -8.84 -0.12 -33.01
CA ARG A 20 -8.37 -1.09 -34.01
C ARG A 20 -6.87 -1.41 -33.76
N GLY A 21 -6.60 -2.35 -32.85
CA GLY A 21 -5.23 -2.86 -32.60
C GLY A 21 -4.96 -3.36 -31.17
N SER A 22 -5.87 -4.15 -30.57
CA SER A 22 -5.87 -4.36 -29.10
C SER A 22 -4.94 -5.43 -28.53
N ALA A 23 -4.34 -6.33 -29.32
CA ALA A 23 -3.49 -7.39 -28.75
C ALA A 23 -2.00 -7.03 -28.67
N ASP A 24 -1.45 -6.33 -29.67
CA ASP A 24 -0.03 -5.95 -29.71
C ASP A 24 0.27 -4.74 -28.81
N ALA A 25 -0.68 -3.80 -28.74
CA ALA A 25 -0.59 -2.65 -27.84
C ALA A 25 -0.65 -3.06 -26.35
N ASP A 26 -1.35 -4.15 -26.02
CA ASP A 26 -1.45 -4.67 -24.67
C ASP A 26 -0.17 -5.40 -24.23
N ARG A 27 0.47 -6.14 -25.16
CA ARG A 27 1.81 -6.71 -24.93
C ARG A 27 2.90 -5.66 -24.75
N LYS A 28 2.86 -4.54 -25.49
CA LYS A 28 3.80 -3.40 -25.30
C LYS A 28 3.68 -2.71 -23.93
N ARG A 29 2.54 -2.87 -23.24
CA ARG A 29 2.30 -2.24 -21.93
C ARG A 29 2.84 -3.05 -20.76
N ARG A 30 3.11 -4.34 -20.95
CA ARG A 30 3.48 -5.27 -19.89
C ARG A 30 5.00 -5.47 -19.90
N PHE A 31 5.66 -5.08 -18.80
CA PHE A 31 7.08 -5.32 -18.62
C PHE A 31 7.37 -6.82 -18.55
N THR A 32 8.52 -7.25 -19.08
CA THR A 32 8.99 -8.63 -18.91
C THR A 32 9.42 -8.86 -17.47
N GLU A 33 9.50 -10.12 -17.04
CA GLU A 33 9.95 -10.46 -15.68
C GLU A 33 11.38 -9.99 -15.39
N GLU A 34 12.24 -10.03 -16.40
CA GLU A 34 13.60 -9.47 -16.30
C GLU A 34 13.58 -7.95 -16.12
N GLN A 35 12.76 -7.23 -16.88
CA GLN A 35 12.58 -5.79 -16.72
C GLN A 35 12.04 -5.44 -15.32
N ILE A 36 11.08 -6.21 -14.81
CA ILE A 36 10.53 -6.03 -13.46
C ILE A 36 11.64 -6.25 -12.42
N ARG A 37 12.41 -7.33 -12.51
CA ARG A 37 13.51 -7.60 -11.56
C ARG A 37 14.53 -6.47 -11.51
N SER A 38 14.94 -5.93 -12.65
CA SER A 38 15.87 -4.80 -12.70
C SER A 38 15.26 -3.52 -12.11
N LEU A 39 14.00 -3.21 -12.43
CA LEU A 39 13.28 -2.06 -11.85
C LEU A 39 13.14 -2.19 -10.32
N GLU A 40 12.88 -3.40 -9.83
CA GLU A 40 12.78 -3.68 -8.39
C GLU A 40 14.12 -3.58 -7.70
N SER A 41 15.19 -4.16 -8.25
CA SER A 41 16.54 -4.05 -7.70
C SER A 41 16.94 -2.59 -7.54
N MET A 42 16.70 -1.78 -8.57
CA MET A 42 16.99 -0.35 -8.54
C MET A 42 16.13 0.42 -7.52
N PHE A 43 14.86 0.05 -7.39
CA PHE A 43 13.96 0.65 -6.40
C PHE A 43 14.42 0.42 -4.96
N HIS A 44 14.91 -0.78 -4.63
CA HIS A 44 15.43 -1.09 -3.30
C HIS A 44 16.75 -0.39 -3.02
N ALA A 45 17.61 -0.20 -4.02
CA ALA A 45 18.91 0.46 -3.85
C ALA A 45 18.78 1.98 -3.60
N HIS A 46 17.86 2.68 -4.28
CA HIS A 46 17.79 4.15 -4.28
C HIS A 46 16.60 4.73 -3.51
N HIS A 47 15.84 3.90 -2.78
CA HIS A 47 14.73 4.28 -1.90
C HIS A 47 13.96 5.53 -2.38
N ALA A 48 13.20 5.34 -3.47
CA ALA A 48 12.19 6.27 -4.00
C ALA A 48 12.65 7.50 -4.81
N LYS A 49 13.92 7.91 -4.79
CA LYS A 49 14.44 9.02 -5.61
C LYS A 49 15.50 8.53 -6.60
N LEU A 50 15.04 8.15 -7.78
CA LEU A 50 15.92 7.90 -8.91
C LEU A 50 16.24 9.24 -9.57
N GLU A 51 17.52 9.60 -9.66
CA GLU A 51 17.93 10.84 -10.31
C GLU A 51 17.54 10.82 -11.80
N PRO A 52 17.24 11.98 -12.43
CA PRO A 52 16.82 12.03 -13.83
C PRO A 52 17.79 11.32 -14.79
N ARG A 53 19.08 11.34 -14.48
CA ARG A 53 20.15 10.69 -15.25
C ARG A 53 20.12 9.17 -15.11
N GLU A 54 20.10 8.65 -13.89
CA GLU A 54 20.01 7.20 -13.60
C GLU A 54 18.75 6.60 -14.23
N LYS A 55 17.65 7.34 -14.21
CA LYS A 55 16.41 6.96 -14.84
C LYS A 55 16.50 6.86 -16.36
N ALA A 56 17.21 7.77 -17.00
CA ALA A 56 17.43 7.73 -18.45
C ALA A 56 18.35 6.56 -18.83
N GLU A 57 19.37 6.29 -18.02
CA GLU A 57 20.28 5.16 -18.19
C GLU A 57 19.53 3.83 -18.03
N LEU A 58 18.73 3.67 -16.97
CA LEU A 58 17.89 2.49 -16.74
C LEU A 58 16.86 2.27 -17.85
N ALA A 59 16.25 3.34 -18.35
CA ALA A 59 15.31 3.24 -19.48
C ALA A 59 16.02 2.71 -20.74
N ARG A 60 17.24 3.21 -21.01
CA ARG A 60 18.05 2.76 -22.14
C ARG A 60 18.47 1.30 -22.01
N GLU A 61 18.92 0.88 -20.84
CA GLU A 61 19.34 -0.51 -20.57
C GLU A 61 18.19 -1.50 -20.71
N LEU A 62 17.00 -1.12 -20.25
CA LEU A 62 15.82 -1.98 -20.32
C LEU A 62 15.07 -1.92 -21.66
N GLY A 63 15.52 -1.07 -22.59
CA GLY A 63 14.82 -0.81 -23.86
C GLY A 63 13.43 -0.20 -23.67
N LEU A 64 13.23 0.56 -22.59
CA LEU A 64 11.96 1.17 -22.19
C LEU A 64 11.96 2.67 -22.44
N GLN A 65 10.77 3.27 -22.57
CA GLN A 65 10.67 4.72 -22.59
C GLN A 65 10.89 5.30 -21.17
N PRO A 66 11.59 6.43 -21.00
CA PRO A 66 11.78 7.07 -19.69
C PRO A 66 10.47 7.36 -18.95
N ARG A 67 9.39 7.61 -19.71
CA ARG A 67 8.03 7.79 -19.16
C ARG A 67 7.53 6.51 -18.49
N GLN A 68 7.71 5.34 -19.10
CA GLN A 68 7.29 4.04 -18.54
C GLN A 68 7.99 3.74 -17.22
N VAL A 69 9.30 3.95 -17.16
CA VAL A 69 10.08 3.84 -15.91
C VAL A 69 9.47 4.77 -14.85
N SER A 70 9.16 6.01 -15.21
CA SER A 70 8.60 6.96 -14.24
C SER A 70 7.23 6.60 -13.70
N ILE A 71 6.34 6.11 -14.55
CA ILE A 71 5.01 5.62 -14.14
C ILE A 71 5.17 4.38 -13.26
N TRP A 72 6.08 3.46 -13.61
CA TRP A 72 6.34 2.29 -12.79
C TRP A 72 6.81 2.66 -11.40
N PHE A 73 7.77 3.59 -11.27
CA PHE A 73 8.25 4.06 -9.97
C PHE A 73 7.16 4.80 -9.17
N GLN A 74 6.32 5.60 -9.84
CA GLN A 74 5.15 6.23 -9.20
C GLN A 74 4.18 5.18 -8.64
N ASN A 75 3.82 4.18 -9.44
CA ASN A 75 2.91 3.11 -9.04
C ASN A 75 3.50 2.26 -7.91
N LYS A 76 4.80 1.93 -7.99
CA LYS A 76 5.50 1.15 -6.95
C LYS A 76 5.48 1.90 -5.62
N ARG A 77 5.75 3.22 -5.62
CA ARG A 77 5.64 4.06 -4.41
C ARG A 77 4.22 4.13 -3.87
N ALA A 78 3.23 4.30 -4.74
CA ALA A 78 1.83 4.35 -4.32
C ALA A 78 1.43 3.04 -3.60
N ARG A 79 1.75 1.88 -4.18
CA ARG A 79 1.48 0.57 -3.56
C ARG A 79 2.23 0.38 -2.25
N TRP A 80 3.51 0.77 -2.20
CA TRP A 80 4.29 0.71 -0.97
C TRP A 80 3.65 1.56 0.14
N HIS A 81 3.24 2.79 -0.18
CA HIS A 81 2.58 3.68 0.76
C HIS A 81 1.21 3.13 1.22
N SER A 82 0.40 2.60 0.30
CA SER A 82 -0.88 1.94 0.66
C SER A 82 -0.66 0.78 1.64
N LYS A 83 0.33 -0.08 1.38
CA LYS A 83 0.66 -1.20 2.27
C LYS A 83 1.14 -0.73 3.65
N GLN A 84 1.92 0.34 3.72
CA GLN A 84 2.31 0.94 5.00
C GLN A 84 1.07 1.48 5.73
N LEU A 85 0.20 2.20 5.03
CA LEU A 85 -1.01 2.78 5.62
C LEU A 85 -1.98 1.70 6.16
N GLU A 86 -2.12 0.58 5.45
CA GLU A 86 -2.91 -0.57 5.91
C GLU A 86 -2.34 -1.16 7.19
N HIS A 87 -1.01 -1.33 7.27
CA HIS A 87 -0.34 -1.82 8.47
C HIS A 87 -0.51 -0.85 9.65
N ASP A 88 -0.33 0.45 9.41
CA ASP A 88 -0.48 1.49 10.43
C ASP A 88 -1.92 1.56 10.94
N TYR A 89 -2.90 1.44 10.04
CA TYR A 89 -4.31 1.38 10.40
C TYR A 89 -4.62 0.15 11.25
N ALA A 90 -4.11 -1.03 10.89
CA ALA A 90 -4.29 -2.25 11.67
C ALA A 90 -3.69 -2.12 13.08
N ALA A 91 -2.47 -1.55 13.18
CA ALA A 91 -1.83 -1.30 14.46
C ALA A 91 -2.62 -0.29 15.32
N LEU A 92 -3.14 0.77 14.70
CA LEU A 92 -3.96 1.76 15.38
C LEU A 92 -5.28 1.16 15.86
N ARG A 93 -5.91 0.31 15.04
CA ARG A 93 -7.14 -0.38 15.38
C ARG A 93 -6.97 -1.30 16.58
N ALA A 94 -5.90 -2.09 16.61
CA ALA A 94 -5.61 -2.96 17.75
C ALA A 94 -5.44 -2.17 19.06
N LYS A 95 -4.79 -1.00 19.01
CA LYS A 95 -4.66 -0.10 20.17
C LYS A 95 -6.02 0.44 20.63
N TYR A 96 -6.85 0.84 19.67
CA TYR A 96 -8.20 1.32 19.97
C TYR A 96 -9.05 0.23 20.64
N ASP A 97 -9.05 -0.98 20.09
CA ASP A 97 -9.84 -2.10 20.63
C ASP A 97 -9.39 -2.47 22.06
N ALA A 98 -8.08 -2.46 22.32
CA ALA A 98 -7.52 -2.69 23.66
C ALA A 98 -7.93 -1.60 24.66
N LEU A 99 -7.86 -0.32 24.26
CA LEU A 99 -8.28 0.80 25.09
C LEU A 99 -9.78 0.75 25.37
N HIS A 100 -10.58 0.45 24.35
CA HIS A 100 -12.03 0.34 24.48
C HIS A 100 -12.40 -0.78 25.45
N SER A 101 -11.80 -1.97 25.33
CA SER A 101 -12.00 -3.06 26.29
C SER A 101 -11.63 -2.67 27.72
N ARG A 102 -10.55 -1.90 27.91
CA ARG A 102 -10.15 -1.41 29.23
C ARG A 102 -11.17 -0.44 29.82
N VAL A 103 -11.69 0.48 29.00
CA VAL A 103 -12.73 1.42 29.41
C VAL A 103 -14.00 0.68 29.83
N GLU A 104 -14.47 -0.27 29.03
CA GLU A 104 -15.66 -1.07 29.35
C GLU A 104 -15.49 -1.83 30.66
N SER A 105 -14.33 -2.46 30.89
CA SER A 105 -14.03 -3.16 32.13
C SER A 105 -14.05 -2.22 33.35
N LEU A 106 -13.48 -1.01 33.23
CA LEU A 106 -13.50 -0.01 34.30
C LEU A 106 -14.93 0.50 34.57
N MET A 107 -15.74 0.66 33.52
CA MET A 107 -17.15 1.05 33.68
C MET A 107 -17.94 -0.02 34.43
N GLN A 108 -17.73 -1.30 34.10
CA GLN A 108 -18.36 -2.42 34.81
C GLN A 108 -17.93 -2.47 36.29
N GLU A 109 -16.63 -2.31 36.57
CA GLU A 109 -16.10 -2.26 37.94
C GLU A 109 -16.71 -1.11 38.73
N LYS A 110 -16.75 0.09 38.14
CA LYS A 110 -17.36 1.28 38.75
C LYS A 110 -18.83 1.04 39.07
N LEU A 111 -19.59 0.43 38.17
CA LEU A 111 -21.00 0.09 38.40
C LEU A 111 -21.14 -0.91 39.56
N GLY A 112 -20.31 -1.95 39.58
CA GLY A 112 -20.27 -2.93 40.66
C GLY A 112 -19.96 -2.31 42.03
N LEU A 113 -18.95 -1.44 42.10
CA LEU A 113 -18.59 -0.72 43.33
C LEU A 113 -19.69 0.24 43.78
N THR A 114 -20.34 0.95 42.84
CA THR A 114 -21.46 1.84 43.15
C THR A 114 -22.61 1.06 43.80
N SER A 115 -22.93 -0.13 43.30
CA SER A 115 -23.96 -0.98 43.89
C SER A 115 -23.59 -1.46 45.30
N GLN A 116 -22.32 -1.76 45.56
CA GLN A 116 -21.85 -2.18 46.89
C GLN A 116 -21.92 -1.06 47.93
N VAL A 117 -21.48 0.16 47.58
CA VAL A 117 -21.54 1.31 48.50
C VAL A 117 -22.97 1.69 48.86
N ILE A 118 -23.93 1.57 47.93
CA ILE A 118 -25.36 1.82 48.20
C ILE A 118 -25.96 0.76 49.14
N THR A 119 -25.41 -0.46 49.15
CA THR A 119 -25.97 -1.59 49.90
C THR A 119 -25.30 -1.83 51.26
N THR A 120 -24.16 -1.21 51.54
CA THR A 120 -23.56 -1.19 52.87
C THR A 120 -24.22 -0.12 53.74
N PRO A 121 -25.01 -0.48 54.78
CA PRO A 121 -25.51 0.51 55.72
C PRO A 121 -24.31 1.06 56.52
N THR A 122 -24.08 2.37 56.40
CA THR A 122 -23.20 3.13 57.29
C THR A 122 -23.69 2.96 58.73
N ASN A 123 -22.89 2.28 59.54
CA ASN A 123 -23.03 2.17 61.00
C ASN A 123 -22.58 3.47 61.67
#